data_AF-A0A3N5LSI4-F1
#
_entry.id   AF-A0A3N5LSI4-F1
#
_cell.length_a   1.000
_cell.length_b   1.000
_cell.length_c   1.000
_cell.angle_alpha   90.00
_cell.angle_beta   90.00
_cell.angle_gamma   90.00
#
_symmetry.space_group_name_H-M   'P 1'
#
loop_
_entity.id
_entity.type
_entity.pdbx_description
1 polymer ?
#
loop_
_entity_poly.entity_id
_entity_poly.type
_entity_poly.pdbx_seq_one_letter_code
_entity_poly.pdbx_strand_id
1 'polypeptide(L)'
;METFLLFLFTVALTGFFVRRYLAKLAPPGQQAHPAPPAGQGGFERCPRCQKPTMGAPSFCPHCGAAFSMWKINRAPVQAANTSGAPAPLRPVINASVCMGCGSCAKGCPEVGALQVINGKSRLVRPELCVSHGRCATACPTGALTLSHDTAVQTLRVPLLSEHFETSVPGLFVIGELGGNGFIRSSINEGRLVVEHLRGLLGNPRPAESDLLDLVIVGSGPAGLSASLTAHQYGLKYLTLEQGEVASTIRHYPRHKFVMAEPVDIPLYGNLYIGDGAKETLLAVWDTIVKNTGIHLRTKERVETIVREEEGFRVGTGQGSYRTRYVVLAIGKQGVPRRLGVPGEESNKVFYRLIEAETYRDQDILVVGGGDSALEAAVALARVDGNRVTVAYRGNDFQRARERNRQQLEAEEATGKIRVLRSSQVAEILEDRVKVSVAGSVLDFPNHFVFVLAGGESPEDFLRKTGVKIVEKRIS
;
A
#
# COMPACT_ATOMS: atom_id res chain seq x y z
N MET A 1 -6.07 55.00 -30.08
CA MET A 1 -4.66 54.89 -29.62
C MET A 1 -4.59 54.27 -28.23
N GLU A 2 -5.38 54.73 -27.27
CA GLU A 2 -5.45 54.18 -25.89
C GLU A 2 -5.85 52.70 -25.83
N THR A 3 -6.81 52.25 -26.62
CA THR A 3 -7.24 50.82 -26.65
C THR A 3 -6.15 49.89 -27.16
N PHE A 4 -5.32 50.37 -28.09
CA PHE A 4 -4.20 49.61 -28.64
C PHE A 4 -3.03 49.53 -27.65
N LEU A 5 -2.77 50.62 -26.94
CA LEU A 5 -1.81 50.66 -25.83
C LEU A 5 -2.23 49.76 -24.67
N LEU A 6 -3.52 49.75 -24.32
CA LEU A 6 -4.04 48.87 -23.28
C LEU A 6 -3.90 47.39 -23.66
N PHE A 7 -4.22 47.03 -24.90
CA PHE A 7 -4.05 45.66 -25.42
C PHE A 7 -2.58 45.21 -25.42
N LEU A 8 -1.66 46.07 -25.87
CA LEU A 8 -0.23 45.79 -25.81
C LEU A 8 0.26 45.61 -24.37
N PHE A 9 -0.27 46.40 -23.44
CA PHE A 9 0.05 46.28 -22.03
C PHE A 9 -0.47 44.97 -21.42
N THR A 10 -1.71 44.55 -21.72
CA THR A 10 -2.23 43.25 -21.28
C THR A 10 -1.46 42.09 -21.88
N VAL A 11 -1.14 42.13 -23.19
CA VAL A 11 -0.35 41.06 -23.83
C VAL A 11 1.06 40.99 -23.24
N ALA A 12 1.71 42.14 -22.97
CA ALA A 12 3.02 42.18 -22.34
C ALA A 12 2.98 41.66 -20.89
N LEU A 13 1.95 42.04 -20.13
CA LEU A 13 1.75 41.60 -18.75
C LEU A 13 1.45 40.10 -18.68
N THR A 14 0.52 39.61 -19.50
CA THR A 14 0.20 38.18 -19.61
C THR A 14 1.41 37.40 -20.10
N GLY A 15 2.13 37.89 -21.12
CA GLY A 15 3.37 37.29 -21.60
C GLY A 15 4.47 37.23 -20.53
N PHE A 16 4.60 38.27 -19.70
CA PHE A 16 5.52 38.28 -18.57
C PHE A 16 5.16 37.23 -17.52
N PHE A 17 3.88 37.12 -17.12
CA PHE A 17 3.44 36.12 -16.15
C PHE A 17 3.52 34.69 -16.72
N VAL A 18 3.14 34.46 -17.97
CA VAL A 18 3.27 33.16 -18.65
C VAL A 18 4.73 32.76 -18.78
N ARG A 19 5.63 33.67 -19.19
CA ARG A 19 7.07 33.39 -19.25
C ARG A 19 7.66 33.09 -17.87
N ARG A 20 7.22 33.81 -16.82
CA ARG A 20 7.67 33.58 -15.45
C ARG A 20 7.12 32.27 -14.87
N TYR A 21 5.90 31.89 -15.24
CA TYR A 21 5.28 30.62 -14.90
C TYR A 21 5.95 29.44 -15.60
N LEU A 22 6.22 29.57 -16.91
CA LEU A 22 6.99 28.58 -17.68
C LEU A 22 8.43 28.45 -17.19
N ALA A 23 9.06 29.54 -16.74
CA ALA A 23 10.40 29.49 -16.12
C ALA A 23 10.40 28.79 -14.75
N LYS A 24 9.27 28.75 -14.03
CA LYS A 24 9.09 27.91 -12.83
C LYS A 24 8.79 26.44 -13.17
N LEU A 25 8.27 26.17 -14.36
CA LEU A 25 8.03 24.82 -14.89
C LEU A 25 9.24 24.24 -15.63
N ALA A 26 10.27 25.06 -15.91
CA ALA A 26 11.56 24.55 -16.36
C ALA A 26 12.03 23.53 -15.31
N PRO A 27 12.39 22.30 -15.72
CA PRO A 27 12.78 21.26 -14.77
C PRO A 27 13.91 21.83 -13.91
N PRO A 28 13.88 21.66 -12.57
CA PRO A 28 15.01 22.05 -11.76
C PRO A 28 16.23 21.38 -12.38
N GLY A 29 17.18 22.21 -12.83
CA GLY A 29 18.46 21.72 -13.33
C GLY A 29 18.96 20.71 -12.31
N GLN A 30 19.30 19.51 -12.78
CA GLN A 30 19.71 18.36 -11.96
C GLN A 30 20.65 18.81 -10.84
N GLN A 31 20.10 19.18 -9.69
CA GLN A 31 20.88 19.33 -8.49
C GLN A 31 21.17 17.90 -8.08
N ALA A 32 22.40 17.48 -8.37
CA ALA A 32 22.93 16.21 -7.93
C ALA A 32 22.75 16.15 -6.41
N HIS A 33 21.75 15.39 -5.95
CA HIS A 33 21.70 14.98 -4.57
C HIS A 33 23.02 14.24 -4.27
N PRO A 34 23.70 14.53 -3.16
CA PRO A 34 24.92 13.82 -2.81
C PRO A 34 24.61 12.32 -2.77
N ALA A 35 25.41 11.56 -3.53
CA ALA A 35 25.27 10.11 -3.61
C ALA A 35 25.29 9.52 -2.18
N PRO A 36 24.32 8.66 -1.82
CA PRO A 36 24.40 7.95 -0.55
C PRO A 36 25.68 7.09 -0.53
N PRO A 37 26.31 6.91 0.63
CA PRO A 37 27.56 6.16 0.71
C PRO A 37 27.38 4.74 0.18
N ALA A 38 28.34 4.31 -0.63
CA ALA A 38 28.37 3.02 -1.28
C ALA A 38 28.35 1.89 -0.24
N GLY A 39 27.34 1.03 -0.34
CA GLY A 39 27.20 -0.15 0.50
C GLY A 39 25.79 -0.70 0.39
N GLN A 40 25.65 -1.84 -0.28
CA GLN A 40 24.48 -2.71 -0.45
C GLN A 40 23.66 -2.53 -1.76
N GLY A 41 23.94 -3.39 -2.75
CA GLY A 41 22.95 -3.87 -3.72
C GLY A 41 22.60 -2.97 -4.92
N GLY A 42 23.59 -2.40 -5.61
CA GLY A 42 23.34 -1.71 -6.87
C GLY A 42 22.84 -2.66 -7.98
N PHE A 43 22.05 -2.14 -8.91
CA PHE A 43 21.73 -2.85 -10.16
C PHE A 43 22.95 -2.73 -11.08
N GLU A 44 23.46 -3.82 -11.67
CA GLU A 44 24.48 -3.75 -12.74
C GLU A 44 23.85 -3.38 -14.09
N ARG A 45 22.61 -3.83 -14.29
CA ARG A 45 21.76 -3.50 -15.43
C ARG A 45 20.37 -3.15 -14.95
N CYS A 46 19.73 -2.22 -15.64
CA CYS A 46 18.36 -1.85 -15.34
C CYS A 46 17.38 -3.01 -15.63
N PRO A 47 16.57 -3.48 -14.67
CA PRO A 47 15.61 -4.56 -14.91
C PRO A 47 14.58 -4.24 -16.00
N ARG A 48 14.30 -2.95 -16.23
CA ARG A 48 13.39 -2.49 -17.29
C ARG A 48 14.04 -2.49 -18.67
N CYS A 49 15.10 -1.71 -18.86
CA CYS A 49 15.67 -1.45 -20.20
C CYS A 49 16.93 -2.25 -20.51
N GLN A 50 17.41 -3.06 -19.56
CA GLN A 50 18.60 -3.91 -19.66
C GLN A 50 19.91 -3.17 -19.94
N LYS A 51 19.90 -1.84 -19.98
CA LYS A 51 21.10 -1.02 -20.15
C LYS A 51 21.94 -1.01 -18.86
N PRO A 52 23.27 -0.95 -18.99
CA PRO A 52 24.18 -0.88 -17.85
C PRO A 52 23.87 0.30 -16.94
N THR A 53 24.05 0.12 -15.65
CA THR A 53 23.85 1.17 -14.65
C THR A 53 25.15 1.42 -13.93
N MET A 54 25.66 2.65 -14.02
CA MET A 54 26.88 3.06 -13.32
C MET A 54 26.52 3.55 -11.91
N GLY A 55 27.13 2.93 -10.89
CA GLY A 55 26.91 3.27 -9.48
C GLY A 55 25.62 2.70 -8.88
N ALA A 56 25.11 3.35 -7.82
CA ALA A 56 23.85 3.00 -7.16
C ALA A 56 22.81 4.14 -7.28
N PRO A 57 22.43 4.55 -8.51
CA PRO A 57 21.46 5.64 -8.68
C PRO A 57 20.08 5.19 -8.16
N SER A 58 19.25 6.14 -7.71
CA SER A 58 17.86 5.85 -7.32
C SER A 58 16.93 5.62 -8.53
N PHE A 59 17.32 6.14 -9.70
CA PHE A 59 16.59 6.01 -10.97
C PHE A 59 17.52 5.57 -12.10
N CYS A 60 16.99 4.83 -13.07
CA CYS A 60 17.74 4.47 -14.26
C CYS A 60 18.00 5.71 -15.13
N PRO A 61 19.26 6.01 -15.51
CA PRO A 61 19.58 7.17 -16.34
C PRO A 61 19.07 7.04 -17.78
N HIS A 62 18.68 5.83 -18.21
CA HIS A 62 18.25 5.59 -19.58
C HIS A 62 16.73 5.56 -19.77
N CYS A 63 15.99 5.04 -18.79
CA CYS A 63 14.54 4.86 -18.90
C CYS A 63 13.75 5.48 -17.74
N GLY A 64 14.42 6.16 -16.82
CA GLY A 64 13.80 6.85 -15.68
C GLY A 64 13.20 5.92 -14.62
N ALA A 65 13.33 4.60 -14.76
CA ALA A 65 12.71 3.65 -13.83
C ALA A 65 13.30 3.78 -12.41
N ALA A 66 12.45 3.85 -11.40
CA ALA A 66 12.87 3.90 -10.00
C ALA A 66 13.35 2.53 -9.54
N PHE A 67 14.60 2.42 -9.11
CA PHE A 67 15.19 1.16 -8.67
C PHE A 67 14.57 0.61 -7.38
N SER A 68 13.97 1.49 -6.58
CA SER A 68 13.22 1.13 -5.37
C SER A 68 12.13 0.10 -5.63
N MET A 69 11.56 0.05 -6.85
CA MET A 69 10.50 -0.90 -7.22
C MET A 69 10.95 -2.37 -7.08
N TRP A 70 12.21 -2.67 -7.42
CA TRP A 70 12.74 -4.04 -7.40
C TRP A 70 13.45 -4.41 -6.09
N LYS A 71 13.53 -3.48 -5.14
CA LYS A 71 14.24 -3.70 -3.87
C LYS A 71 13.66 -4.88 -3.08
N ILE A 72 12.33 -5.00 -3.05
CA ILE A 72 11.64 -6.09 -2.33
C ILE A 72 11.77 -7.42 -3.07
N ASN A 73 11.61 -7.42 -4.41
CA ASN A 73 11.70 -8.63 -5.22
C ASN A 73 13.10 -9.27 -5.10
N ARG A 74 14.15 -8.45 -5.14
CA ARG A 74 15.56 -8.89 -4.99
C ARG A 74 16.03 -9.08 -3.54
N ALA A 75 15.24 -8.68 -2.54
CA ALA A 75 15.62 -8.89 -1.15
C ALA A 75 15.78 -10.39 -0.85
N PRO A 76 16.73 -10.78 0.03
CA PRO A 76 16.96 -12.17 0.36
C PRO A 76 15.71 -12.76 1.03
N VAL A 77 15.36 -13.98 0.60
CA VAL A 77 14.34 -14.78 1.28
C VAL A 77 14.93 -15.29 2.57
N GLN A 78 14.25 -15.06 3.69
CA GLN A 78 14.60 -15.65 4.97
C GLN A 78 14.39 -17.17 4.88
N ALA A 79 15.46 -17.94 5.09
CA ALA A 79 15.35 -19.38 5.18
C ALA A 79 14.44 -19.74 6.38
N ALA A 80 13.56 -20.72 6.19
CA ALA A 80 12.72 -21.24 7.27
C ALA A 80 13.63 -21.75 8.40
N ASN A 81 13.58 -21.08 9.57
CA ASN A 81 14.30 -21.39 10.80
C ASN A 81 15.35 -22.51 10.69
N THR A 82 16.54 -22.16 10.20
CA THR A 82 17.73 -22.93 10.56
C THR A 82 18.19 -22.41 11.91
N SER A 83 18.16 -23.30 12.90
CA SER A 83 18.77 -23.15 14.22
C SER A 83 20.29 -22.99 14.09
N GLY A 84 20.73 -21.85 13.55
CA GLY A 84 22.10 -21.37 13.59
C GLY A 84 22.33 -20.52 14.83
N ALA A 85 23.58 -20.44 15.28
CA ALA A 85 23.98 -19.63 16.41
C ALA A 85 23.38 -18.20 16.33
N PRO A 86 22.94 -17.60 17.45
CA PRO A 86 22.28 -16.31 17.45
C PRO A 86 23.18 -15.28 16.75
N ALA A 87 22.65 -14.63 15.73
CA ALA A 87 23.36 -13.58 14.99
C ALA A 87 23.83 -12.48 15.97
N PRO A 88 24.97 -11.81 15.71
CA PRO A 88 25.50 -10.80 16.62
C PRO A 88 24.50 -9.65 16.83
N LEU A 89 24.38 -9.20 18.08
CA LEU A 89 23.42 -8.19 18.51
C LEU A 89 23.74 -6.82 17.86
N ARG A 90 22.92 -6.36 16.92
CA ARG A 90 23.14 -5.14 16.14
C ARG A 90 22.09 -4.05 16.45
N PRO A 91 22.44 -2.77 16.25
CA PRO A 91 21.47 -1.69 16.37
C PRO A 91 20.46 -1.67 15.23
N VAL A 92 19.17 -1.70 15.57
CA VAL A 92 18.01 -1.48 14.68
C VAL A 92 17.48 -0.08 14.93
N ILE A 93 17.30 0.68 13.86
CA ILE A 93 16.95 2.10 13.95
C ILE A 93 15.57 2.32 13.37
N ASN A 94 14.64 2.73 14.22
CA ASN A 94 13.31 3.15 13.81
C ASN A 94 13.38 4.55 13.17
N ALA A 95 13.28 4.59 11.84
CA ALA A 95 13.39 5.83 11.08
C ALA A 95 12.26 6.83 11.36
N SER A 96 11.06 6.40 11.78
CA SER A 96 9.98 7.33 12.11
C SER A 96 10.22 8.05 13.45
N VAL A 97 10.94 7.42 14.38
CA VAL A 97 11.26 7.98 15.71
C VAL A 97 12.63 8.67 15.73
N CYS A 98 13.55 8.30 14.83
CA CYS A 98 14.89 8.86 14.80
C CYS A 98 14.86 10.34 14.42
N MET A 99 15.36 11.21 15.29
CA MET A 99 15.43 12.66 15.04
C MET A 99 16.75 13.11 14.36
N GLY A 100 17.63 12.18 14.00
CA GLY A 100 18.86 12.50 13.27
C GLY A 100 19.97 13.22 14.06
N CYS A 101 19.87 13.32 15.38
CA CYS A 101 20.81 14.07 16.22
C CYS A 101 22.26 13.52 16.22
N GLY A 102 22.44 12.26 15.81
CA GLY A 102 23.76 11.64 15.69
C GLY A 102 24.43 11.23 17.01
N SER A 103 23.75 11.34 18.15
CA SER A 103 24.29 10.94 19.45
C SER A 103 24.78 9.49 19.49
N CYS A 104 24.06 8.59 18.81
CA CYS A 104 24.45 7.18 18.68
C CYS A 104 25.70 6.97 17.83
N ALA A 105 25.95 7.82 16.82
CA ALA A 105 27.15 7.76 15.98
C ALA A 105 28.36 8.36 16.72
N LYS A 106 28.17 9.48 17.41
CA LYS A 106 29.20 10.13 18.24
C LYS A 106 29.60 9.27 19.44
N GLY A 107 28.65 8.56 20.04
CA GLY A 107 28.89 7.67 21.18
C GLY A 107 29.41 6.27 20.81
N CYS A 108 29.61 5.99 19.52
CA CYS A 108 30.11 4.70 19.06
C CYS A 108 31.66 4.73 18.99
N PRO A 109 32.37 3.89 19.76
CA PRO A 109 33.82 3.76 19.68
C PRO A 109 34.29 3.23 18.31
N GLU A 110 33.42 2.48 17.62
CA GLU A 110 33.67 1.93 16.29
C GLU A 110 33.38 3.00 15.23
N VAL A 111 34.34 3.91 15.03
CA VAL A 111 34.19 5.07 14.16
C VAL A 111 33.70 4.66 12.77
N GLY A 112 32.57 5.22 12.36
CA GLY A 112 31.96 4.97 11.05
C GLY A 112 31.18 3.66 10.93
N ALA A 113 30.98 2.89 12.02
CA ALA A 113 29.96 1.84 12.07
C ALA A 113 28.55 2.44 11.94
N LEU A 114 28.27 3.49 12.71
CA LEU A 114 27.03 4.28 12.66
C LEU A 114 27.28 5.66 12.07
N GLN A 115 26.38 6.13 11.20
CA GLN A 115 26.42 7.48 10.65
C GLN A 115 25.02 8.06 10.50
N VAL A 116 24.91 9.38 10.43
CA VAL A 116 23.65 10.05 10.08
C VAL A 116 23.63 10.30 8.57
N ILE A 117 22.67 9.69 7.88
CA ILE A 117 22.47 9.84 6.43
C ILE A 117 21.03 10.31 6.23
N ASN A 118 20.87 11.41 5.48
CA ASN A 118 19.57 12.04 5.22
C ASN A 118 18.77 12.34 6.51
N GLY A 119 19.46 12.86 7.53
CA GLY A 119 18.84 13.22 8.81
C GLY A 119 18.37 12.02 9.65
N LYS A 120 18.80 10.79 9.34
CA LYS A 120 18.48 9.58 10.12
C LYS A 120 19.75 8.79 10.40
N SER A 121 19.87 8.23 11.60
CA SER A 121 20.97 7.32 11.93
C SER A 121 20.84 6.03 11.11
N ARG A 122 21.97 5.47 10.67
CA ARG A 122 22.07 4.20 9.95
C ARG A 122 23.31 3.44 10.39
N LEU A 123 23.19 2.11 10.47
CA LEU A 123 24.34 1.21 10.59
C LEU A 123 24.93 1.02 9.18
N VAL A 124 25.99 1.77 8.88
CA VAL A 124 26.58 1.85 7.53
C VAL A 124 27.62 0.76 7.32
N ARG A 125 28.40 0.44 8.37
CA ARG A 125 29.45 -0.59 8.33
C ARG A 125 29.21 -1.62 9.44
N PRO A 126 28.29 -2.58 9.23
CA PRO A 126 27.95 -3.59 10.23
C PRO A 126 29.13 -4.48 10.64
N GLU A 127 30.13 -4.63 9.78
CA GLU A 127 31.38 -5.36 10.01
C GLU A 127 32.25 -4.75 11.11
N LEU A 128 32.10 -3.45 11.39
CA LEU A 128 32.78 -2.78 12.50
C LEU A 128 32.00 -2.85 13.81
N CYS A 129 30.75 -3.33 13.79
CA CYS A 129 29.91 -3.32 14.97
C CYS A 129 30.28 -4.47 15.92
N VAL A 130 30.97 -4.16 17.01
CA VAL A 130 31.32 -5.14 18.07
C VAL A 130 30.21 -5.34 19.12
N SER A 131 28.98 -4.89 18.84
CA SER A 131 27.78 -5.17 19.65
C SER A 131 27.79 -4.64 21.09
N HIS A 132 28.57 -3.60 21.38
CA HIS A 132 28.72 -3.01 22.74
C HIS A 132 27.48 -2.21 23.24
N GLY A 133 26.46 -2.00 22.42
CA GLY A 133 25.16 -1.43 22.83
C GLY A 133 25.07 0.07 23.15
N ARG A 134 26.20 0.79 23.35
CA ARG A 134 26.24 2.24 23.64
C ARG A 134 25.37 3.13 22.75
N CYS A 135 25.19 2.76 21.49
CA CYS A 135 24.36 3.50 20.55
C CYS A 135 22.87 3.55 20.94
N ALA A 136 22.35 2.49 21.58
CA ALA A 136 21.00 2.45 22.12
C ALA A 136 20.89 3.35 23.35
N THR A 137 21.85 3.26 24.28
CA THR A 137 21.90 4.09 25.48
C THR A 137 22.06 5.58 25.16
N ALA A 138 22.81 5.93 24.12
CA ALA A 138 23.01 7.31 23.70
C ALA A 138 21.84 7.89 22.88
N CYS A 139 20.81 7.10 22.56
CA CYS A 139 19.69 7.56 21.74
C CYS A 139 18.66 8.31 22.60
N PRO A 140 18.50 9.64 22.45
CA PRO A 140 17.61 10.42 23.32
C PRO A 140 16.12 10.14 23.06
N THR A 141 15.76 9.63 21.89
CA THR A 141 14.36 9.35 21.51
C THR A 141 13.99 7.87 21.60
N GLY A 142 14.92 7.01 22.02
CA GLY A 142 14.71 5.56 21.99
C GLY A 142 14.53 4.97 20.58
N ALA A 143 14.86 5.72 19.53
CA ALA A 143 14.74 5.27 18.14
C ALA A 143 15.68 4.11 17.77
N LEU A 144 16.67 3.81 18.60
CA LEU A 144 17.65 2.76 18.35
C LEU A 144 17.52 1.67 19.42
N THR A 145 17.24 0.45 19.00
CA THR A 145 17.18 -0.75 19.86
C THR A 145 18.22 -1.77 19.41
N LEU A 146 18.57 -2.71 20.28
CA LEU A 146 19.49 -3.79 19.92
C LEU A 146 18.69 -5.05 19.58
N SER A 147 19.00 -5.67 18.45
CA SER A 147 18.36 -6.90 17.97
C SER A 147 19.38 -7.83 17.36
N HIS A 148 19.17 -9.13 17.51
CA HIS A 148 19.93 -10.14 16.78
C HIS A 148 19.57 -10.16 15.28
N ASP A 149 18.47 -9.52 14.89
CA ASP A 149 18.10 -9.33 13.49
C ASP A 149 18.56 -7.95 12.98
N THR A 150 19.26 -7.96 11.85
CA THR A 150 19.76 -6.74 11.19
C THR A 150 18.79 -6.20 10.14
N ALA A 151 17.71 -6.95 9.87
CA ALA A 151 16.63 -6.46 9.05
C ALA A 151 15.97 -5.25 9.73
N VAL A 152 15.92 -4.12 9.02
CA VAL A 152 15.16 -2.94 9.44
C VAL A 152 13.66 -3.28 9.43
N GLN A 153 13.25 -4.20 8.55
CA GLN A 153 11.90 -4.74 8.48
C GLN A 153 11.88 -6.11 7.80
N THR A 154 11.10 -7.06 8.35
CA THR A 154 10.72 -8.30 7.64
C THR A 154 9.36 -8.11 7.00
N LEU A 155 9.25 -8.40 5.69
CA LEU A 155 8.01 -8.30 4.93
C LEU A 155 7.57 -9.68 4.45
N ARG A 156 6.32 -10.05 4.71
CA ARG A 156 5.66 -11.22 4.11
C ARG A 156 5.01 -10.80 2.79
N VAL A 157 5.48 -11.36 1.67
CA VAL A 157 5.10 -10.99 0.30
C VAL A 157 5.12 -12.22 -0.62
N PRO A 158 4.40 -12.23 -1.76
CA PRO A 158 4.56 -13.28 -2.76
C PRO A 158 5.99 -13.32 -3.31
N LEU A 159 6.44 -14.51 -3.71
CA LEU A 159 7.70 -14.68 -4.43
C LEU A 159 7.51 -14.18 -5.87
N LEU A 160 8.14 -13.07 -6.20
CA LEU A 160 8.02 -12.40 -7.50
C LEU A 160 9.35 -12.37 -8.25
N SER A 161 9.28 -12.52 -9.57
CA SER A 161 10.38 -12.26 -10.50
C SER A 161 10.62 -10.75 -10.69
N GLU A 162 11.60 -10.39 -11.51
CA GLU A 162 11.85 -8.98 -11.88
C GLU A 162 10.75 -8.38 -12.74
N HIS A 163 9.94 -9.22 -13.37
CA HIS A 163 8.79 -8.84 -14.19
C HIS A 163 7.46 -9.01 -13.43
N PHE A 164 7.52 -9.12 -12.09
CA PHE A 164 6.35 -9.26 -11.23
C PHE A 164 5.57 -10.56 -11.40
N GLU A 165 6.15 -11.55 -12.08
CA GLU A 165 5.57 -12.87 -12.25
C GLU A 165 5.70 -13.65 -10.93
N THR A 166 4.63 -14.35 -10.56
CA THR A 166 4.59 -15.16 -9.33
C THR A 166 5.28 -16.51 -9.54
N SER A 167 5.26 -17.37 -8.50
CA SER A 167 5.65 -18.77 -8.65
C SER A 167 4.72 -19.60 -9.55
N VAL A 168 3.61 -19.02 -10.03
CA VAL A 168 2.69 -19.64 -10.98
C VAL A 168 2.90 -18.95 -12.34
N PRO A 169 3.44 -19.66 -13.36
CA PRO A 169 3.79 -19.03 -14.64
C PRO A 169 2.58 -18.36 -15.30
N GLY A 170 2.72 -17.14 -15.80
CA GLY A 170 1.64 -16.37 -16.41
C GLY A 170 0.67 -15.69 -15.44
N LEU A 171 0.85 -15.86 -14.12
CA LEU A 171 0.14 -15.12 -13.08
C LEU A 171 1.10 -14.08 -12.47
N PHE A 172 0.69 -12.81 -12.50
CA PHE A 172 1.49 -11.67 -12.06
C PHE A 172 0.84 -10.96 -10.88
N VAL A 173 1.64 -10.30 -10.04
CA VAL A 173 1.16 -9.50 -8.89
C VAL A 173 1.82 -8.13 -8.90
N ILE A 174 1.02 -7.07 -8.85
CA ILE A 174 1.49 -5.67 -8.86
C ILE A 174 0.85 -4.85 -7.74
N GLY A 175 1.46 -3.71 -7.43
CA GLY A 175 1.02 -2.75 -6.43
C GLY A 175 1.32 -3.19 -5.00
N GLU A 176 0.44 -2.81 -4.08
CA GLU A 176 0.68 -2.99 -2.64
C GLU A 176 0.96 -4.45 -2.23
N LEU A 177 0.39 -5.43 -2.95
CA LEU A 177 0.63 -6.85 -2.71
C LEU A 177 2.10 -7.26 -2.87
N GLY A 178 2.82 -6.66 -3.82
CA GLY A 178 4.26 -6.89 -4.03
C GLY A 178 5.13 -6.26 -2.94
N GLY A 179 4.55 -5.49 -2.03
CA GLY A 179 5.23 -4.84 -0.91
C GLY A 179 5.43 -3.33 -1.09
N ASN A 180 5.16 -2.78 -2.27
CA ASN A 180 5.27 -1.34 -2.56
C ASN A 180 3.91 -0.65 -2.54
N GLY A 181 3.53 -0.05 -1.41
CA GLY A 181 2.20 0.58 -1.23
C GLY A 181 2.03 2.00 -1.78
N PHE A 182 3.02 2.54 -2.49
CA PHE A 182 2.94 3.90 -3.03
C PHE A 182 2.17 3.95 -4.35
N ILE A 183 1.32 4.98 -4.52
CA ILE A 183 0.51 5.19 -5.73
C ILE A 183 1.39 5.28 -6.98
N ARG A 184 2.48 6.05 -6.91
CA ARG A 184 3.43 6.22 -8.02
C ARG A 184 4.06 4.88 -8.44
N SER A 185 4.55 4.11 -7.47
CA SER A 185 5.12 2.78 -7.75
C SER A 185 4.07 1.85 -8.33
N SER A 186 2.86 1.84 -7.77
CA SER A 186 1.73 1.04 -8.26
C SER A 186 1.41 1.33 -9.73
N ILE A 187 1.30 2.61 -10.12
CA ILE A 187 1.06 3.02 -11.51
C ILE A 187 2.20 2.54 -12.42
N ASN A 188 3.45 2.71 -12.00
CA ASN A 188 4.61 2.26 -12.79
C ASN A 188 4.62 0.73 -12.96
N GLU A 189 4.36 -0.04 -11.89
CA GLU A 189 4.28 -1.50 -11.95
C GLU A 189 3.20 -1.97 -12.93
N GLY A 190 2.03 -1.33 -12.92
CA GLY A 190 0.95 -1.62 -13.86
C GLY A 190 1.33 -1.43 -15.33
N ARG A 191 2.07 -0.36 -15.64
CA ARG A 191 2.58 -0.15 -17.00
C ARG A 191 3.64 -1.20 -17.38
N LEU A 192 4.59 -1.45 -16.49
CA LEU A 192 5.73 -2.34 -16.75
C LEU A 192 5.31 -3.79 -16.99
N VAL A 193 4.37 -4.31 -16.20
CA VAL A 193 3.91 -5.70 -16.35
C VAL A 193 3.24 -5.89 -17.71
N VAL A 194 2.46 -4.91 -18.18
CA VAL A 194 1.81 -4.99 -19.49
C VAL A 194 2.80 -4.79 -20.64
N GLU A 195 3.79 -3.90 -20.50
CA GLU A 195 4.90 -3.77 -21.46
C GLU A 195 5.66 -5.11 -21.61
N HIS A 196 5.89 -5.82 -20.50
CA HIS A 196 6.50 -7.15 -20.52
C HIS A 196 5.59 -8.19 -21.19
N LEU A 197 4.32 -8.25 -20.80
CA LEU A 197 3.34 -9.17 -21.38
C LEU A 197 3.17 -8.98 -22.89
N ARG A 198 3.19 -7.74 -23.38
CA ARG A 198 3.18 -7.46 -24.83
C ARG A 198 4.35 -8.14 -25.54
N GLY A 199 5.54 -8.13 -24.94
CA GLY A 199 6.72 -8.84 -25.46
C GLY A 199 6.53 -10.35 -25.54
N LEU A 200 5.77 -10.95 -24.61
CA LEU A 200 5.45 -12.38 -24.60
C LEU A 200 4.30 -12.75 -25.55
N LEU A 201 3.32 -11.87 -25.72
CA LEU A 201 2.12 -12.11 -26.50
C LEU A 201 2.40 -12.16 -28.01
N GLY A 202 3.48 -11.52 -28.48
CA GLY A 202 3.86 -11.50 -29.89
C GLY A 202 2.88 -10.65 -30.73
N ASN A 203 2.64 -11.06 -31.99
CA ASN A 203 1.65 -10.39 -32.84
C ASN A 203 0.20 -10.72 -32.39
N PRO A 204 -0.76 -9.79 -32.55
CA PRO A 204 -2.16 -10.01 -32.19
C PRO A 204 -2.74 -11.25 -32.90
N ARG A 205 -3.48 -12.09 -32.15
CA ARG A 205 -4.21 -13.24 -32.71
C ARG A 205 -5.51 -12.79 -33.41
N PRO A 206 -6.08 -13.61 -34.31
CA PRO A 206 -7.35 -13.32 -34.98
C PRO A 206 -8.48 -13.02 -33.97
N ALA A 207 -9.37 -12.09 -34.35
CA ALA A 207 -10.40 -11.53 -33.46
C ALA A 207 -11.42 -12.54 -32.90
N GLU A 208 -11.58 -13.70 -33.56
CA GLU A 208 -12.62 -14.71 -33.30
C GLU A 208 -12.40 -15.61 -32.07
N SER A 209 -11.25 -15.54 -31.40
CA SER A 209 -11.02 -16.38 -30.21
C SER A 209 -11.65 -15.78 -28.95
N ASP A 210 -12.49 -16.50 -28.21
CA ASP A 210 -13.02 -16.07 -26.89
C ASP A 210 -11.94 -15.95 -25.80
N LEU A 211 -10.70 -16.34 -26.10
CA LEU A 211 -9.57 -16.26 -25.20
C LEU A 211 -9.06 -14.81 -25.10
N LEU A 212 -9.06 -14.26 -23.89
CA LEU A 212 -8.45 -12.97 -23.60
C LEU A 212 -6.92 -13.08 -23.58
N ASP A 213 -6.24 -12.01 -23.97
CA ASP A 213 -4.79 -11.89 -23.76
C ASP A 213 -4.48 -11.70 -22.28
N LEU A 214 -5.33 -10.93 -21.57
CA LEU A 214 -5.08 -10.50 -20.21
C LEU A 214 -6.38 -10.28 -19.42
N VAL A 215 -6.46 -10.84 -18.21
CA VAL A 215 -7.42 -10.42 -17.19
C VAL A 215 -6.70 -9.68 -16.07
N ILE A 216 -7.19 -8.50 -15.72
CA ILE A 216 -6.67 -7.67 -14.64
C ILE A 216 -7.67 -7.73 -13.48
N VAL A 217 -7.20 -8.08 -12.29
CA VAL A 217 -8.05 -8.20 -11.09
C VAL A 217 -7.75 -7.05 -10.14
N GLY A 218 -8.70 -6.13 -9.98
CA GLY A 218 -8.61 -4.92 -9.17
C GLY A 218 -8.39 -3.66 -10.01
N SER A 219 -9.08 -2.58 -9.64
CA SER A 219 -9.04 -1.27 -10.30
C SER A 219 -8.47 -0.16 -9.41
N GLY A 220 -7.53 -0.53 -8.53
CA GLY A 220 -6.67 0.45 -7.86
C GLY A 220 -5.68 1.11 -8.84
N PRO A 221 -4.80 2.01 -8.38
CA PRO A 221 -3.85 2.71 -9.26
C PRO A 221 -3.00 1.79 -10.15
N ALA A 222 -2.57 0.63 -9.62
CA ALA A 222 -1.83 -0.37 -10.39
C ALA A 222 -2.69 -1.00 -11.49
N GLY A 223 -3.91 -1.41 -11.15
CA GLY A 223 -4.84 -2.05 -12.08
C GLY A 223 -5.34 -1.10 -13.16
N LEU A 224 -5.65 0.15 -12.82
CA LEU A 224 -6.03 1.18 -13.80
C LEU A 224 -4.87 1.47 -14.77
N SER A 225 -3.64 1.61 -14.26
CA SER A 225 -2.46 1.77 -15.12
C SER A 225 -2.25 0.59 -16.06
N ALA A 226 -2.38 -0.65 -15.56
CA ALA A 226 -2.33 -1.84 -16.39
C ALA A 226 -3.45 -1.85 -17.45
N SER A 227 -4.67 -1.46 -17.08
CA SER A 227 -5.82 -1.39 -17.98
C SER A 227 -5.60 -0.40 -19.12
N LEU A 228 -5.15 0.80 -18.79
CA LEU A 228 -4.85 1.85 -19.77
C LEU A 228 -3.70 1.45 -20.69
N THR A 229 -2.67 0.81 -20.15
CA THR A 229 -1.53 0.31 -20.95
C THR A 229 -1.96 -0.82 -21.89
N ALA A 230 -2.81 -1.74 -21.42
CA ALA A 230 -3.33 -2.83 -22.23
C ALA A 230 -4.21 -2.29 -23.36
N HIS A 231 -5.04 -1.29 -23.05
CA HIS A 231 -5.85 -0.56 -24.03
C HIS A 231 -5.00 0.15 -25.08
N GLN A 232 -3.97 0.89 -24.64
CA GLN A 232 -3.04 1.60 -25.52
C GLN A 232 -2.36 0.67 -26.52
N TYR A 233 -2.07 -0.58 -26.12
CA TYR A 233 -1.45 -1.58 -26.98
C TYR A 233 -2.45 -2.45 -27.75
N GLY A 234 -3.76 -2.19 -27.63
CA GLY A 234 -4.80 -2.94 -28.35
C GLY A 234 -4.90 -4.41 -27.93
N LEU A 235 -4.52 -4.75 -26.69
CA LEU A 235 -4.66 -6.12 -26.18
C LEU A 235 -6.14 -6.47 -26.00
N LYS A 236 -6.50 -7.74 -26.16
CA LYS A 236 -7.84 -8.23 -25.81
C LYS A 236 -7.90 -8.50 -24.30
N TYR A 237 -8.33 -7.51 -23.52
CA TYR A 237 -8.31 -7.60 -22.06
C TYR A 237 -9.66 -7.30 -21.38
N LEU A 238 -9.77 -7.69 -20.11
CA LEU A 238 -10.86 -7.34 -19.21
C LEU A 238 -10.33 -7.03 -17.81
N THR A 239 -10.86 -5.97 -17.19
CA THR A 239 -10.58 -5.62 -15.80
C THR A 239 -11.78 -5.91 -14.91
N LEU A 240 -11.58 -6.62 -13.82
CA LEU A 240 -12.62 -7.02 -12.87
C LEU A 240 -12.37 -6.35 -11.51
N GLU A 241 -13.36 -5.63 -10.99
CA GLU A 241 -13.31 -4.93 -9.71
C GLU A 241 -14.49 -5.37 -8.82
N GLN A 242 -14.19 -5.74 -7.57
CA GLN A 242 -15.22 -6.18 -6.62
C GLN A 242 -16.10 -5.03 -6.10
N GLY A 243 -15.57 -3.81 -6.02
CA GLY A 243 -16.29 -2.61 -5.59
C GLY A 243 -16.45 -1.60 -6.72
N GLU A 244 -16.20 -0.33 -6.41
CA GLU A 244 -16.15 0.78 -7.38
C GLU A 244 -14.71 1.05 -7.83
N VAL A 245 -14.55 1.81 -8.93
CA VAL A 245 -13.23 2.23 -9.42
C VAL A 245 -12.45 2.93 -8.30
N ALA A 246 -11.18 2.54 -8.12
CA ALA A 246 -10.30 3.05 -7.06
C ALA A 246 -10.90 2.92 -5.64
N SER A 247 -11.66 1.85 -5.38
CA SER A 247 -12.37 1.59 -4.12
C SER A 247 -11.53 1.87 -2.86
N THR A 248 -10.27 1.42 -2.82
CA THR A 248 -9.36 1.68 -1.69
C THR A 248 -9.24 3.17 -1.35
N ILE A 249 -9.10 4.03 -2.37
CA ILE A 249 -8.92 5.47 -2.21
C ILE A 249 -10.24 6.13 -1.80
N ARG A 250 -11.37 5.64 -2.30
CA ARG A 250 -12.71 6.13 -1.92
C ARG A 250 -12.95 6.04 -0.40
N HIS A 251 -12.48 4.96 0.21
CA HIS A 251 -12.62 4.70 1.65
C HIS A 251 -11.53 5.33 2.53
N TYR A 252 -10.62 6.15 1.99
CA TYR A 252 -9.69 6.91 2.83
C TYR A 252 -10.44 7.97 3.66
N PRO A 253 -9.96 8.36 4.85
CA PRO A 253 -10.55 9.46 5.61
C PRO A 253 -10.60 10.77 4.78
N ARG A 254 -11.61 11.61 5.00
CA ARG A 254 -11.86 12.85 4.20
C ARG A 254 -10.69 13.86 4.17
N HIS A 255 -9.74 13.75 5.09
CA HIS A 255 -8.58 14.64 5.18
C HIS A 255 -7.23 13.95 4.92
N LYS A 256 -7.24 12.76 4.32
CA LYS A 256 -5.98 12.08 4.02
C LYS A 256 -5.24 12.80 2.88
N PHE A 257 -4.09 13.38 3.21
CA PHE A 257 -3.18 13.96 2.25
C PHE A 257 -2.62 12.88 1.33
N VAL A 258 -2.86 13.00 0.04
CA VAL A 258 -2.21 12.17 -0.99
C VAL A 258 -1.02 12.96 -1.51
N MET A 259 0.18 12.62 -1.06
CA MET A 259 1.40 13.30 -1.48
C MET A 259 1.59 13.19 -2.99
N ALA A 260 1.78 14.34 -3.63
CA ALA A 260 1.85 14.46 -5.07
C ALA A 260 3.29 14.64 -5.56
N GLU A 261 3.80 13.60 -6.21
CA GLU A 261 4.81 13.78 -7.24
C GLU A 261 4.11 13.56 -8.59
N PRO A 262 4.46 14.32 -9.65
CA PRO A 262 3.91 14.10 -10.97
C PRO A 262 4.09 12.64 -11.40
N VAL A 263 3.00 12.00 -11.83
CA VAL A 263 3.02 10.63 -12.35
C VAL A 263 2.47 10.61 -13.77
N ASP A 264 3.21 9.99 -14.68
CA ASP A 264 2.77 9.77 -16.06
C ASP A 264 1.71 8.66 -16.07
N ILE A 265 0.48 9.00 -16.44
CA ILE A 265 -0.62 8.05 -16.58
C ILE A 265 -0.80 7.69 -18.06
N PRO A 266 -0.75 6.40 -18.44
CA PRO A 266 -0.97 5.98 -19.82
C PRO A 266 -2.30 6.52 -20.38
N LEU A 267 -2.30 7.01 -21.63
CA LEU A 267 -3.44 7.63 -22.32
C LEU A 267 -3.98 8.96 -21.73
N TYR A 268 -3.40 9.46 -20.64
CA TYR A 268 -3.77 10.74 -20.02
C TYR A 268 -2.61 11.75 -20.01
N GLY A 269 -1.37 11.29 -19.80
CA GLY A 269 -0.18 12.14 -19.65
C GLY A 269 0.14 12.42 -18.18
N ASN A 270 0.88 13.51 -17.92
CA ASN A 270 1.31 13.85 -16.57
C ASN A 270 0.11 14.24 -15.68
N LEU A 271 -0.19 13.39 -14.70
CA LEU A 271 -1.13 13.72 -13.64
C LEU A 271 -0.42 14.56 -12.59
N TYR A 272 -0.75 15.86 -12.57
CA TYR A 272 -0.46 16.72 -11.43
C TYR A 272 -1.61 16.62 -10.45
N ILE A 273 -1.41 15.85 -9.38
CA ILE A 273 -2.28 15.91 -8.21
C ILE A 273 -1.80 17.17 -7.47
N GLY A 274 -2.55 18.27 -7.46
CA GLY A 274 -2.20 19.36 -6.54
C GLY A 274 -2.32 18.87 -5.10
N ASP A 275 -1.71 19.55 -4.12
CA ASP A 275 -2.04 19.34 -2.70
C ASP A 275 -3.58 19.42 -2.55
N GLY A 276 -4.24 18.27 -2.41
CA GLY A 276 -5.67 18.17 -2.65
C GLY A 276 -6.31 16.97 -1.97
N ALA A 277 -7.60 17.11 -1.68
CA ALA A 277 -8.39 16.04 -1.07
C ALA A 277 -8.53 14.84 -2.02
N LYS A 278 -8.74 13.64 -1.46
CA LYS A 278 -8.88 12.38 -2.22
C LYS A 278 -9.92 12.46 -3.35
N GLU A 279 -10.92 13.33 -3.20
CA GLU A 279 -12.01 13.58 -4.14
C GLU A 279 -11.50 14.09 -5.49
N THR A 280 -10.48 14.94 -5.51
CA THR A 280 -9.86 15.44 -6.75
C THR A 280 -9.23 14.30 -7.54
N LEU A 281 -8.52 13.40 -6.85
CA LEU A 281 -7.92 12.23 -7.49
C LEU A 281 -8.99 11.29 -8.06
N LEU A 282 -10.07 11.06 -7.31
CA LEU A 282 -11.18 10.22 -7.76
C LEU A 282 -11.90 10.81 -8.98
N ALA A 283 -12.13 12.12 -9.01
CA ALA A 283 -12.72 12.79 -10.16
C ALA A 283 -11.86 12.66 -11.43
N VAL A 284 -10.54 12.71 -11.29
CA VAL A 284 -9.63 12.48 -12.42
C VAL A 284 -9.70 11.02 -12.89
N TRP A 285 -9.69 10.05 -11.98
CA TRP A 285 -9.85 8.64 -12.36
C TRP A 285 -11.17 8.39 -13.08
N ASP A 286 -12.28 8.91 -12.57
CA ASP A 286 -13.59 8.77 -13.21
C ASP A 286 -13.61 9.40 -14.61
N THR A 287 -12.91 10.53 -14.80
CA THR A 287 -12.75 11.18 -16.11
C THR A 287 -11.92 10.31 -17.06
N ILE A 288 -10.81 9.74 -16.59
CA ILE A 288 -9.95 8.85 -17.39
C ILE A 288 -10.76 7.64 -17.85
N VAL A 289 -11.46 6.95 -16.94
CA VAL A 289 -12.25 5.75 -17.30
C VAL A 289 -13.32 6.10 -18.34
N LYS A 290 -14.05 7.21 -18.15
CA LYS A 290 -15.08 7.67 -19.09
C LYS A 290 -14.52 8.01 -20.47
N ASN A 291 -13.38 8.69 -20.54
CA ASN A 291 -12.84 9.20 -21.80
C ASN A 291 -12.03 8.14 -22.59
N THR A 292 -11.48 7.15 -21.91
CA THR A 292 -10.65 6.12 -22.55
C THR A 292 -11.45 4.90 -23.03
N GLY A 293 -12.62 4.63 -22.44
CA GLY A 293 -13.43 3.47 -22.82
C GLY A 293 -12.76 2.13 -22.46
N ILE A 294 -11.90 2.11 -21.43
CA ILE A 294 -11.26 0.87 -20.98
C ILE A 294 -12.30 -0.20 -20.59
N HIS A 295 -11.99 -1.46 -20.87
CA HIS A 295 -12.87 -2.59 -20.53
C HIS A 295 -12.76 -2.93 -19.05
N LEU A 296 -13.68 -2.39 -18.24
CA LEU A 296 -13.72 -2.54 -16.79
C LEU A 296 -15.12 -2.89 -16.31
N ARG A 297 -15.25 -3.94 -15.50
CA ARG A 297 -16.50 -4.33 -14.81
C ARG A 297 -16.33 -4.14 -13.30
N THR A 298 -17.15 -3.28 -12.73
CA THR A 298 -17.26 -3.07 -11.28
C THR A 298 -18.28 -4.03 -10.67
N LYS A 299 -18.28 -4.14 -9.34
CA LYS A 299 -19.18 -5.03 -8.58
C LYS A 299 -19.09 -6.51 -9.00
N GLU A 300 -17.96 -6.91 -9.58
CA GLU A 300 -17.71 -8.26 -10.06
C GLU A 300 -16.43 -8.81 -9.41
N ARG A 301 -16.62 -9.60 -8.35
CA ARG A 301 -15.52 -10.18 -7.59
C ARG A 301 -14.99 -11.44 -8.28
N VAL A 302 -13.67 -11.53 -8.42
CA VAL A 302 -13.00 -12.78 -8.77
C VAL A 302 -12.96 -13.69 -7.56
N GLU A 303 -13.46 -14.91 -7.74
CA GLU A 303 -13.55 -15.94 -6.70
C GLU A 303 -12.53 -17.06 -6.92
N THR A 304 -12.27 -17.41 -8.18
CA THR A 304 -11.36 -18.50 -8.54
C THR A 304 -10.48 -18.13 -9.73
N ILE A 305 -9.24 -18.65 -9.70
CA ILE A 305 -8.31 -18.59 -10.82
C ILE A 305 -7.72 -19.99 -10.95
N VAL A 306 -8.08 -20.69 -12.03
CA VAL A 306 -7.69 -22.08 -12.27
C VAL A 306 -6.83 -22.14 -13.52
N ARG A 307 -5.73 -22.88 -13.46
CA ARG A 307 -4.85 -23.10 -14.62
C ARG A 307 -5.54 -24.01 -15.63
N GLU A 308 -5.46 -23.65 -16.91
CA GLU A 308 -5.87 -24.47 -18.05
C GLU A 308 -4.69 -24.69 -19.01
N GLU A 309 -4.86 -25.54 -20.03
CA GLU A 309 -3.84 -25.80 -21.06
C GLU A 309 -3.36 -24.51 -21.75
N GLU A 310 -4.29 -23.62 -22.11
CA GLU A 310 -4.00 -22.36 -22.81
C GLU A 310 -4.10 -21.11 -21.89
N GLY A 311 -3.68 -21.24 -20.62
CA GLY A 311 -3.61 -20.13 -19.67
C GLY A 311 -4.44 -20.38 -18.42
N PHE A 312 -5.50 -19.59 -18.22
CA PHE A 312 -6.31 -19.57 -17.01
C PHE A 312 -7.79 -19.42 -17.30
N ARG A 313 -8.60 -19.99 -16.40
CA ARG A 313 -10.01 -19.64 -16.23
C ARG A 313 -10.17 -18.81 -14.96
N VAL A 314 -10.71 -17.61 -15.11
CA VAL A 314 -11.04 -16.70 -14.01
C VAL A 314 -12.56 -16.76 -13.78
N GLY A 315 -12.97 -17.23 -12.61
CA GLY A 315 -14.38 -17.38 -12.23
C GLY A 315 -14.85 -16.26 -11.30
N THR A 316 -16.07 -15.79 -11.53
CA THR A 316 -16.79 -14.81 -10.73
C THR A 316 -18.21 -15.33 -10.44
N GLY A 317 -18.93 -14.72 -9.50
CA GLY A 317 -20.35 -15.02 -9.30
C GLY A 317 -21.26 -14.63 -10.48
N GLN A 318 -20.72 -13.93 -11.49
CA GLN A 318 -21.47 -13.44 -12.66
C GLN A 318 -21.04 -14.12 -13.97
N GLY A 319 -19.95 -14.89 -13.98
CA GLY A 319 -19.45 -15.56 -15.19
C GLY A 319 -18.06 -16.17 -15.05
N SER A 320 -17.52 -16.63 -16.17
CA SER A 320 -16.14 -17.12 -16.24
C SER A 320 -15.44 -16.64 -17.50
N TYR A 321 -14.16 -16.32 -17.39
CA TYR A 321 -13.36 -15.74 -18.47
C TYR A 321 -12.11 -16.58 -18.70
N ARG A 322 -11.87 -16.97 -19.95
CA ARG A 322 -10.62 -17.64 -20.35
C ARG A 322 -9.60 -16.58 -20.75
N THR A 323 -8.36 -16.73 -20.28
CA THR A 323 -7.29 -15.75 -20.52
C THR A 323 -5.92 -16.41 -20.55
N ARG A 324 -4.99 -15.87 -21.33
CA ARG A 324 -3.60 -16.34 -21.36
C ARG A 324 -2.83 -15.95 -20.10
N TYR A 325 -3.04 -14.71 -19.66
CA TYR A 325 -2.35 -14.14 -18.51
C TYR A 325 -3.31 -13.49 -17.53
N VAL A 326 -2.90 -13.44 -16.26
CA VAL A 326 -3.65 -12.78 -15.19
C VAL A 326 -2.73 -11.84 -14.43
N VAL A 327 -3.17 -10.60 -14.20
CA VAL A 327 -2.49 -9.61 -13.35
C VAL A 327 -3.36 -9.34 -12.12
N LEU A 328 -2.84 -9.66 -10.94
CA LEU A 328 -3.46 -9.39 -9.65
C LEU A 328 -3.01 -8.02 -9.13
N ALA A 329 -3.95 -7.07 -9.11
CA ALA A 329 -3.80 -5.70 -8.61
C ALA A 329 -4.78 -5.41 -7.45
N ILE A 330 -5.06 -6.43 -6.62
CA ILE A 330 -6.12 -6.42 -5.59
C ILE A 330 -5.75 -5.71 -4.28
N GLY A 331 -4.52 -5.19 -4.15
CA GLY A 331 -4.03 -4.52 -2.94
C GLY A 331 -4.02 -5.43 -1.69
N LYS A 332 -3.84 -4.84 -0.50
CA LYS A 332 -3.81 -5.60 0.77
C LYS A 332 -5.12 -5.61 1.55
N GLN A 333 -6.20 -5.03 1.01
CA GLN A 333 -7.46 -4.89 1.76
C GLN A 333 -8.17 -6.21 2.02
N GLY A 334 -8.10 -7.16 1.08
CA GLY A 334 -8.85 -8.41 1.18
C GLY A 334 -10.35 -8.21 1.01
N VAL A 335 -11.11 -9.24 1.38
CA VAL A 335 -12.56 -9.18 1.42
C VAL A 335 -13.00 -9.26 2.88
N PRO A 336 -13.35 -8.12 3.50
CA PRO A 336 -13.78 -8.12 4.88
C PRO A 336 -15.11 -8.86 5.03
N ARG A 337 -15.29 -9.53 6.16
CA ARG A 337 -16.56 -10.12 6.52
C ARG A 337 -17.53 -9.02 6.88
N ARG A 338 -18.64 -8.99 6.14
CA ARG A 338 -19.77 -8.11 6.40
C ARG A 338 -20.64 -8.62 7.55
N LEU A 339 -21.28 -7.67 8.23
CA LEU A 339 -22.28 -7.90 9.27
C LEU A 339 -23.63 -8.29 8.68
N GLY A 340 -23.99 -7.76 7.51
CA GLY A 340 -25.29 -8.00 6.87
C GLY A 340 -26.46 -7.36 7.62
N VAL A 341 -26.20 -6.25 8.32
CA VAL A 341 -27.19 -5.55 9.15
C VAL A 341 -27.67 -4.26 8.47
N PRO A 342 -28.90 -3.79 8.77
CA PRO A 342 -29.37 -2.50 8.29
C PRO A 342 -28.40 -1.36 8.70
N GLY A 343 -28.10 -0.49 7.73
CA GLY A 343 -27.20 0.65 7.91
C GLY A 343 -25.71 0.36 7.77
N GLU A 344 -25.30 -0.90 7.52
CA GLU A 344 -23.89 -1.25 7.27
C GLU A 344 -23.27 -0.48 6.09
N GLU A 345 -24.06 -0.08 5.10
CA GLU A 345 -23.61 0.71 3.93
C GLU A 345 -23.29 2.18 4.26
N SER A 346 -23.48 2.61 5.50
CA SER A 346 -23.27 4.00 5.90
C SER A 346 -21.80 4.42 5.81
N ASN A 347 -21.56 5.69 5.48
CA ASN A 347 -20.21 6.29 5.36
C ASN A 347 -19.42 6.32 6.69
N LYS A 348 -20.05 6.00 7.83
CA LYS A 348 -19.40 5.85 9.13
C LYS A 348 -18.84 4.45 9.40
N VAL A 349 -19.10 3.49 8.52
CA VAL A 349 -18.69 2.09 8.66
C VAL A 349 -17.39 1.85 7.89
N PHE A 350 -16.38 1.33 8.58
CA PHE A 350 -15.07 1.04 8.03
C PHE A 350 -14.66 -0.39 8.32
N TYR A 351 -13.99 -1.03 7.37
CA TYR A 351 -13.48 -2.41 7.55
C TYR A 351 -12.00 -2.47 7.89
N ARG A 352 -11.39 -1.31 8.17
CA ARG A 352 -9.98 -1.19 8.53
C ARG A 352 -9.74 0.13 9.28
N LEU A 353 -8.89 0.07 10.29
CA LEU A 353 -8.29 1.28 10.87
C LEU A 353 -7.02 1.64 10.08
N ILE A 354 -6.97 2.88 9.56
CA ILE A 354 -5.80 3.40 8.83
C ILE A 354 -4.89 4.16 9.79
N GLU A 355 -5.42 5.21 10.43
CA GLU A 355 -4.71 6.09 11.37
C GLU A 355 -5.66 6.41 12.53
N ALA A 356 -5.29 6.01 13.75
CA ALA A 356 -6.15 6.17 14.93
C ALA A 356 -6.26 7.65 15.32
N GLU A 357 -5.18 8.40 15.15
CA GLU A 357 -5.00 9.78 15.57
C GLU A 357 -5.93 10.76 14.84
N THR A 358 -6.53 10.34 13.73
CA THR A 358 -7.55 11.11 12.99
C THR A 358 -8.88 11.20 13.76
N TYR A 359 -9.14 10.29 14.70
CA TYR A 359 -10.39 10.22 15.45
C TYR A 359 -10.18 10.80 16.85
N ARG A 360 -10.77 11.97 17.14
CA ARG A 360 -10.67 12.65 18.43
C ARG A 360 -12.04 13.07 18.93
N ASP A 361 -12.30 12.87 20.22
CA ASP A 361 -13.61 13.11 20.85
C ASP A 361 -14.77 12.41 20.11
N GLN A 362 -14.58 11.12 19.79
CA GLN A 362 -15.54 10.34 19.03
C GLN A 362 -16.11 9.17 19.83
N ASP A 363 -17.40 8.87 19.64
CA ASP A 363 -18.01 7.61 20.03
C ASP A 363 -17.76 6.55 18.96
N ILE A 364 -17.00 5.52 19.30
CA ILE A 364 -16.51 4.54 18.32
C ILE A 364 -16.88 3.12 18.72
N LEU A 365 -17.46 2.37 17.79
CA LEU A 365 -17.75 0.95 17.94
C LEU A 365 -16.72 0.15 17.15
N VAL A 366 -16.06 -0.81 17.78
CA VAL A 366 -15.19 -1.79 17.11
C VAL A 366 -15.85 -3.16 17.20
N VAL A 367 -16.08 -3.80 16.06
CA VAL A 367 -16.77 -5.10 15.97
C VAL A 367 -15.76 -6.18 15.62
N GLY A 368 -15.51 -7.12 16.54
CA GLY A 368 -14.56 -8.19 16.31
C GLY A 368 -13.85 -8.66 17.59
N GLY A 369 -13.09 -9.73 17.48
CA GLY A 369 -12.35 -10.30 18.61
C GLY A 369 -11.06 -11.02 18.23
N GLY A 370 -10.49 -10.68 17.07
CA GLY A 370 -9.14 -11.09 16.68
C GLY A 370 -8.15 -9.95 16.91
N ASP A 371 -6.86 -10.21 16.65
CA ASP A 371 -5.77 -9.24 16.86
C ASP A 371 -6.07 -7.86 16.27
N SER A 372 -6.51 -7.80 15.00
CA SER A 372 -6.81 -6.52 14.34
C SER A 372 -7.87 -5.70 15.05
N ALA A 373 -8.90 -6.35 15.63
CA ALA A 373 -9.96 -5.66 16.35
C ALA A 373 -9.45 -5.08 17.67
N LEU A 374 -8.63 -5.85 18.40
CA LEU A 374 -8.10 -5.46 19.71
C LEU A 374 -7.05 -4.37 19.57
N GLU A 375 -6.13 -4.50 18.62
CA GLU A 375 -5.13 -3.48 18.31
C GLU A 375 -5.80 -2.17 17.90
N ALA A 376 -6.84 -2.22 17.07
CA ALA A 376 -7.59 -1.04 16.67
C ALA A 376 -8.31 -0.37 17.86
N ALA A 377 -8.97 -1.16 18.71
CA ALA A 377 -9.66 -0.66 19.89
C ALA A 377 -8.70 0.06 20.85
N VAL A 378 -7.54 -0.56 21.15
CA VAL A 378 -6.51 0.04 22.01
C VAL A 378 -5.92 1.29 21.37
N ALA A 379 -5.62 1.28 20.07
CA ALA A 379 -5.09 2.45 19.37
C ALA A 379 -6.07 3.64 19.41
N LEU A 380 -7.36 3.38 19.17
CA LEU A 380 -8.41 4.41 19.21
C LEU A 380 -8.66 4.94 20.63
N ALA A 381 -8.58 4.09 21.65
CA ALA A 381 -8.78 4.47 23.05
C ALA A 381 -7.64 5.31 23.63
N ARG A 382 -6.46 5.27 23.00
CA ARG A 382 -5.31 6.11 23.36
C ARG A 382 -5.41 7.54 22.85
N VAL A 383 -6.32 7.82 21.92
CA VAL A 383 -6.55 9.18 21.42
C VAL A 383 -7.53 9.89 22.34
N ASP A 384 -7.15 11.09 22.79
CA ASP A 384 -7.90 11.82 23.81
C ASP A 384 -9.35 12.09 23.40
N GLY A 385 -10.26 11.91 24.36
CA GLY A 385 -11.70 12.16 24.21
C GLY A 385 -12.49 11.01 23.57
N ASN A 386 -11.83 10.01 22.99
CA ASN A 386 -12.55 8.89 22.38
C ASN A 386 -13.23 8.00 23.41
N ARG A 387 -14.46 7.57 23.08
CA ARG A 387 -15.26 6.62 23.85
C ARG A 387 -15.40 5.34 23.02
N VAL A 388 -14.57 4.35 23.33
CA VAL A 388 -14.46 3.13 22.51
C VAL A 388 -15.28 2.01 23.12
N THR A 389 -16.18 1.43 22.34
CA THR A 389 -16.92 0.20 22.68
C THR A 389 -16.49 -0.93 21.76
N VAL A 390 -16.17 -2.09 22.31
CA VAL A 390 -15.88 -3.32 21.55
C VAL A 390 -17.08 -4.24 21.61
N ALA A 391 -17.66 -4.59 20.46
CA ALA A 391 -18.70 -5.61 20.35
C ALA A 391 -18.11 -6.91 19.80
N TYR A 392 -18.25 -7.99 20.57
CA TYR A 392 -17.75 -9.29 20.20
C TYR A 392 -18.76 -10.40 20.49
N ARG A 393 -19.05 -11.21 19.46
CA ARG A 393 -20.03 -12.31 19.52
C ARG A 393 -19.63 -13.46 20.45
N GLY A 394 -18.34 -13.63 20.71
CA GLY A 394 -17.84 -14.69 21.59
C GLY A 394 -17.77 -14.23 23.05
N ASN A 395 -17.44 -15.17 23.92
CA ASN A 395 -17.31 -14.90 25.35
C ASN A 395 -15.87 -14.53 25.73
N ASP A 396 -14.89 -15.02 24.98
CA ASP A 396 -13.46 -14.78 25.22
C ASP A 396 -12.66 -14.54 23.92
N PHE A 397 -11.55 -13.83 24.05
CA PHE A 397 -10.71 -13.42 22.94
C PHE A 397 -9.63 -14.47 22.58
N GLN A 398 -9.91 -15.77 22.69
CA GLN A 398 -8.90 -16.83 22.51
C GLN A 398 -8.16 -16.79 21.16
N ARG A 399 -8.80 -16.26 20.11
CA ARG A 399 -8.19 -16.12 18.78
C ARG A 399 -7.15 -15.01 18.68
N ALA A 400 -7.09 -14.12 19.66
CA ALA A 400 -6.12 -13.05 19.71
C ALA A 400 -4.89 -13.46 20.53
N ARG A 401 -3.75 -12.89 20.17
CA ARG A 401 -2.49 -13.06 20.89
C ARG A 401 -2.62 -12.55 22.31
N GLU A 402 -1.94 -13.23 23.23
CA GLU A 402 -1.93 -12.91 24.66
C GLU A 402 -1.67 -11.42 24.93
N ARG A 403 -0.64 -10.86 24.30
CA ARG A 403 -0.29 -9.44 24.41
C ARG A 403 -1.48 -8.51 24.10
N ASN A 404 -2.24 -8.80 23.05
CA ASN A 404 -3.34 -7.95 22.61
C ASN A 404 -4.54 -8.06 23.56
N ARG A 405 -4.75 -9.24 24.16
CA ARG A 405 -5.74 -9.45 25.22
C ARG A 405 -5.41 -8.63 26.46
N GLN A 406 -4.17 -8.74 26.95
CA GLN A 406 -3.70 -8.01 28.14
C GLN A 406 -3.81 -6.48 27.96
N GLN A 407 -3.49 -5.97 26.77
CA GLN A 407 -3.64 -4.56 26.47
C GLN A 407 -5.11 -4.10 26.50
N LEU A 408 -6.01 -4.89 25.91
CA LEU A 408 -7.45 -4.61 25.97
C LEU A 408 -7.97 -4.61 27.42
N GLU A 409 -7.59 -5.62 28.21
CA GLU A 409 -8.00 -5.75 29.61
C GLU A 409 -7.52 -4.58 30.47
N ALA A 410 -6.29 -4.09 30.26
CA ALA A 410 -5.78 -2.91 30.94
C ALA A 410 -6.59 -1.65 30.61
N GLU A 411 -6.92 -1.44 29.34
CA GLU A 411 -7.74 -0.28 28.92
C GLU A 411 -9.21 -0.42 29.40
N GLU A 412 -9.76 -1.65 29.45
CA GLU A 412 -11.07 -1.95 30.05
C GLU A 412 -11.09 -1.62 31.55
N ALA A 413 -10.06 -2.02 32.30
CA ALA A 413 -9.94 -1.74 33.72
C ALA A 413 -9.84 -0.23 34.04
N THR A 414 -9.27 0.57 33.14
CA THR A 414 -9.24 2.04 33.28
C THR A 414 -10.55 2.71 32.86
N GLY A 415 -11.51 1.97 32.32
CA GLY A 415 -12.78 2.49 31.82
C GLY A 415 -12.69 3.19 30.45
N LYS A 416 -11.52 3.17 29.79
CA LYS A 416 -11.33 3.76 28.46
C LYS A 416 -11.98 2.94 27.34
N ILE A 417 -12.09 1.63 27.53
CA ILE A 417 -12.76 0.72 26.61
C ILE A 417 -13.90 0.01 27.32
N ARG A 418 -15.10 0.07 26.73
CA ARG A 418 -16.24 -0.75 27.14
C ARG A 418 -16.29 -2.02 26.29
N VAL A 419 -16.26 -3.20 26.90
CA VAL A 419 -16.35 -4.47 26.16
C VAL A 419 -17.73 -5.11 26.31
N LEU A 420 -18.42 -5.32 25.19
CA LEU A 420 -19.68 -6.05 25.08
C LEU A 420 -19.39 -7.46 24.55
N ARG A 421 -19.29 -8.43 25.45
CA ARG A 421 -19.16 -9.86 25.11
C ARG A 421 -20.52 -10.45 24.76
N SER A 422 -20.52 -11.60 24.08
CA SER A 422 -21.73 -12.29 23.64
C SER A 422 -22.70 -11.36 22.89
N SER A 423 -22.15 -10.46 22.08
CA SER A 423 -22.90 -9.36 21.47
C SER A 423 -22.86 -9.37 19.95
N GLN A 424 -23.92 -8.86 19.34
CA GLN A 424 -24.04 -8.72 17.89
C GLN A 424 -24.65 -7.36 17.56
N VAL A 425 -24.08 -6.68 16.57
CA VAL A 425 -24.69 -5.46 16.03
C VAL A 425 -26.01 -5.85 15.38
N ALA A 426 -27.07 -5.11 15.69
CA ALA A 426 -28.41 -5.32 15.14
C ALA A 426 -28.73 -4.31 14.04
N GLU A 427 -28.33 -3.05 14.23
CA GLU A 427 -28.63 -1.94 13.32
C GLU A 427 -27.62 -0.80 13.51
N ILE A 428 -27.26 -0.13 12.41
CA ILE A 428 -26.39 1.06 12.41
C ILE A 428 -27.20 2.26 11.92
N LEU A 429 -27.35 3.28 12.76
CA LEU A 429 -28.07 4.51 12.45
C LEU A 429 -27.06 5.65 12.21
N GLU A 430 -27.54 6.83 11.80
CA GLU A 430 -26.69 7.98 11.46
C GLU A 430 -25.80 8.40 12.64
N ASP A 431 -26.38 8.57 13.83
CA ASP A 431 -25.73 9.08 15.05
C ASP A 431 -25.68 8.04 16.19
N ARG A 432 -26.21 6.84 15.97
CA ARG A 432 -26.38 5.79 16.99
C ARG A 432 -26.12 4.38 16.43
N VAL A 433 -25.98 3.41 17.32
CA VAL A 433 -25.91 1.98 16.99
C VAL A 433 -26.74 1.17 17.97
N LYS A 434 -27.35 0.09 17.46
CA LYS A 434 -28.05 -0.90 18.29
C LYS A 434 -27.26 -2.19 18.33
N VAL A 435 -26.94 -2.66 19.53
CA VAL A 435 -26.18 -3.89 19.78
C VAL A 435 -27.00 -4.80 20.68
N SER A 436 -27.29 -6.00 20.19
CA SER A 436 -27.91 -7.06 20.99
C SER A 436 -26.86 -7.70 21.91
N VAL A 437 -27.16 -7.76 23.20
CA VAL A 437 -26.33 -8.38 24.24
C VAL A 437 -27.24 -9.24 25.10
N ALA A 438 -27.01 -10.56 25.13
CA ALA A 438 -27.79 -11.51 25.94
C ALA A 438 -29.32 -11.36 25.80
N GLY A 439 -29.81 -11.05 24.60
CA GLY A 439 -31.25 -10.88 24.31
C GLY A 439 -31.82 -9.48 24.59
N SER A 440 -31.04 -8.57 25.19
CA SER A 440 -31.41 -7.15 25.34
C SER A 440 -30.74 -6.31 24.26
N VAL A 441 -31.43 -5.29 23.74
CA VAL A 441 -30.85 -4.35 22.77
C VAL A 441 -30.34 -3.11 23.48
N LEU A 442 -29.04 -2.89 23.43
CA LEU A 442 -28.42 -1.66 23.85
C LEU A 442 -28.43 -0.67 22.69
N ASP A 443 -28.85 0.57 22.95
CA ASP A 443 -28.90 1.65 21.99
C ASP A 443 -28.10 2.84 22.55
N PHE A 444 -27.03 3.24 21.85
CA PHE A 444 -26.13 4.29 22.30
C PHE A 444 -25.55 5.15 21.16
N PRO A 445 -25.12 6.40 21.47
CA PRO A 445 -24.48 7.29 20.50
C PRO A 445 -23.26 6.65 19.85
N ASN A 446 -23.07 6.93 18.56
CA ASN A 446 -21.95 6.42 17.81
C ASN A 446 -21.67 7.31 16.60
N HIS A 447 -20.41 7.72 16.44
CA HIS A 447 -19.94 8.45 15.27
C HIS A 447 -19.32 7.52 14.22
N PHE A 448 -18.60 6.46 14.63
CA PHE A 448 -17.90 5.56 13.72
C PHE A 448 -17.98 4.09 14.12
N VAL A 449 -18.04 3.19 13.12
CA VAL A 449 -18.06 1.73 13.31
C VAL A 449 -16.90 1.10 12.55
N PHE A 450 -16.03 0.36 13.24
CA PHE A 450 -14.97 -0.44 12.64
C PHE A 450 -15.34 -1.93 12.66
N VAL A 451 -15.69 -2.48 11.51
CA VAL A 451 -16.01 -3.91 11.35
C VAL A 451 -14.74 -4.70 11.06
N LEU A 452 -14.17 -5.29 12.12
CA LEU A 452 -12.94 -6.07 12.11
C LEU A 452 -13.25 -7.54 12.47
N ALA A 453 -14.27 -8.09 11.80
CA ALA A 453 -14.84 -9.42 12.06
C ALA A 453 -14.10 -10.58 11.33
N GLY A 454 -12.92 -10.29 10.76
CA GLY A 454 -12.18 -11.17 9.87
C GLY A 454 -12.61 -11.00 8.41
N GLY A 455 -12.13 -11.87 7.53
CA GLY A 455 -12.37 -11.79 6.09
C GLY A 455 -11.49 -12.80 5.35
N GLU A 456 -11.63 -12.86 4.03
CA GLU A 456 -10.62 -13.53 3.20
C GLU A 456 -9.45 -12.56 3.02
N SER A 457 -8.27 -12.95 3.51
CA SER A 457 -7.08 -12.14 3.28
C SER A 457 -6.60 -12.31 1.83
N PRO A 458 -5.95 -11.29 1.23
CA PRO A 458 -5.33 -11.45 -0.07
C PRO A 458 -4.27 -12.55 -0.10
N GLU A 459 -3.61 -12.79 1.04
CA GLU A 459 -2.64 -13.88 1.17
C GLU A 459 -3.31 -15.25 1.03
N ASP A 460 -4.48 -15.46 1.66
CA ASP A 460 -5.24 -16.70 1.54
C ASP A 460 -5.68 -16.92 0.09
N PHE A 461 -6.16 -15.86 -0.57
CA PHE A 461 -6.50 -15.90 -1.99
C PHE A 461 -5.28 -16.30 -2.85
N LEU A 462 -4.12 -15.65 -2.64
CA LEU A 462 -2.87 -15.99 -3.34
C LEU A 462 -2.47 -17.47 -3.12
N ARG A 463 -2.55 -17.96 -1.88
CA ARG A 463 -2.24 -19.37 -1.56
C ARG A 463 -3.17 -20.34 -2.28
N LYS A 464 -4.47 -20.05 -2.35
CA LYS A 464 -5.45 -20.85 -3.12
C LYS A 464 -5.12 -20.90 -4.61
N THR A 465 -4.54 -19.84 -5.16
CA THR A 465 -4.07 -19.81 -6.55
C THR A 465 -2.70 -20.48 -6.77
N GLY A 466 -2.07 -21.03 -5.73
CA GLY A 466 -0.78 -21.71 -5.80
C GLY A 466 0.44 -20.79 -5.68
N VAL A 467 0.24 -19.51 -5.36
CA VAL A 467 1.32 -18.54 -5.22
C VAL A 467 2.09 -18.78 -3.92
N LYS A 468 3.42 -18.93 -4.03
CA LYS A 468 4.33 -19.08 -2.90
C LYS A 468 4.52 -17.73 -2.20
N ILE A 469 4.30 -17.70 -0.89
CA ILE A 469 4.54 -16.54 -0.02
C ILE A 469 5.85 -16.74 0.72
N VAL A 470 6.68 -15.70 0.77
CA VAL A 470 8.02 -15.71 1.38
C VAL A 470 8.19 -14.55 2.36
N GLU A 471 9.13 -14.70 3.29
CA GLU A 471 9.60 -13.62 4.16
C GLU A 471 10.85 -13.00 3.55
N LYS A 472 10.82 -11.68 3.33
CA LYS A 472 11.89 -10.88 2.76
C LYS A 472 12.48 -9.97 3.83
N ARG A 473 13.81 -9.96 3.97
CA ARG A 473 14.51 -9.01 4.85
C ARG A 473 14.83 -7.73 4.08
N ILE A 474 14.26 -6.62 4.51
CA ILE A 474 14.50 -5.30 3.93
C ILE A 474 15.44 -4.53 4.85
N SER A 475 16.58 -4.11 4.30
CA SER A 475 17.56 -3.23 4.95
C SER A 475 17.37 -1.76 4.60
#